data_AF-H9FBY1-F1
#
_entry.id   AF-H9FBY1-F1
#
_cell.length_a   1.000
_cell.length_b   1.000
_cell.length_c   1.000
_cell.angle_alpha   90.00
_cell.angle_beta   90.00
_cell.angle_gamma   90.00
#
_symmetry.space_group_name_H-M   'P 1'
#
loop_
_entity.id
_entity.type
_entity.pdbx_description
1 polymer ?
#
loop_
_entity_poly.entity_id
_entity_poly.type
_entity_poly.pdbx_seq_one_letter_code
_entity_poly.pdbx_strand_id
1 'polypeptide(L)'
;KDLEEREMLLKAAKSRSNKEDPEQLRLKQKAKELQQLELAQIQHRDANLTALAAIGPRKKRPLESGIEGLKDNLLASGTSSLTATKQLHRPRITRVCLRDLIFCMEQEREMKYSRALYLALLK
;
A
#
# COMPACT_ATOMS: atom_id res chain seq x y z
N LYS A 1 32.77 31.81 -43.24
CA LYS A 1 32.05 31.99 -44.52
C LYS A 1 32.14 30.71 -45.35
N ASP A 2 33.29 30.33 -45.91
CA ASP A 2 33.41 29.12 -46.75
C ASP A 2 33.16 27.79 -46.00
N LEU A 3 33.45 27.72 -44.70
CA LEU A 3 33.19 26.52 -43.88
C LEU A 3 31.70 26.34 -43.57
N GLU A 4 30.98 27.43 -43.29
CA GLU A 4 29.53 27.40 -43.02
C GLU A 4 28.74 27.13 -44.31
N GLU A 5 29.16 27.70 -45.44
CA GLU A 5 28.56 27.40 -46.73
C GLU A 5 28.81 25.94 -47.14
N ARG A 6 29.99 25.40 -46.86
CA ARG A 6 30.31 23.97 -47.07
C ARG A 6 29.49 23.05 -46.15
N GLU A 7 29.32 23.41 -44.88
CA GLU A 7 28.50 22.65 -43.94
C GLU A 7 27.02 22.68 -44.32
N MET A 8 26.52 23.84 -44.76
CA MET A 8 25.14 24.01 -45.21
C MET A 8 24.87 23.23 -46.51
N LEU A 9 25.81 23.21 -47.45
CA LEU A 9 25.75 22.38 -48.66
C LEU A 9 25.80 20.88 -48.35
N LEU A 10 26.67 20.44 -47.43
CA LEU A 10 26.74 19.05 -46.97
C LEU A 10 25.46 18.62 -46.25
N LYS A 11 24.86 19.51 -45.46
CA LYS A 11 23.59 19.28 -44.76
C LYS A 11 22.41 19.22 -45.72
N ALA A 12 22.39 20.09 -46.74
CA ALA A 12 21.39 20.09 -47.81
C ALA A 12 21.51 18.90 -48.77
N ALA A 13 22.73 18.40 -48.99
CA ALA A 13 22.97 17.18 -49.78
C ALA A 13 22.54 15.91 -49.00
N LYS A 14 22.85 15.84 -47.70
CA LYS A 14 22.43 14.73 -46.82
C LYS A 14 20.91 14.68 -46.58
N SER A 15 20.22 15.82 -46.63
CA SER A 15 18.75 15.87 -46.43
C SER A 15 17.94 15.53 -47.68
N ARG A 16 18.56 15.49 -48.87
CA ARG A 16 17.89 15.12 -50.13
C ARG A 16 17.85 13.60 -50.40
N SER A 17 18.64 12.77 -49.71
CA SER A 17 18.52 11.29 -49.78
C SER A 17 17.46 10.77 -48.80
N ASN A 18 16.24 11.23 -49.01
CA ASN A 18 15.06 11.06 -48.17
C ASN A 18 14.51 9.61 -48.24
N LYS A 19 15.25 8.66 -47.68
CA LYS A 19 14.72 7.42 -47.10
C LYS A 19 15.37 7.34 -45.73
N GLU A 20 14.57 7.52 -44.69
CA GLU A 20 14.97 7.45 -43.27
C GLU A 20 16.13 6.46 -43.05
N ASP A 21 17.31 7.00 -42.73
CA ASP A 21 18.52 6.21 -42.52
C ASP A 21 18.19 5.16 -41.44
N PRO A 22 18.30 3.84 -41.71
CA PRO A 22 17.89 2.79 -40.78
C PRO A 22 18.53 2.95 -39.39
N GLU A 23 19.69 3.59 -39.31
CA GLU A 23 20.34 3.94 -38.05
C GLU A 23 19.59 5.01 -37.25
N GLN A 24 19.02 6.03 -37.92
CA GLN A 24 18.28 7.10 -37.26
C GLN A 24 16.95 6.61 -36.69
N LEU A 25 16.29 5.67 -37.39
CA LEU A 25 15.11 4.96 -36.88
C LEU A 25 15.44 4.14 -35.63
N ARG A 26 16.55 3.40 -35.64
CA ARG A 26 17.04 2.65 -34.47
C ARG A 26 17.36 3.57 -33.30
N LEU A 27 18.01 4.71 -33.54
CA LEU A 27 18.28 5.70 -32.48
C LEU A 27 16.98 6.23 -31.86
N LYS A 28 15.99 6.57 -32.70
CA LYS A 28 14.68 7.08 -32.24
C LYS A 28 13.90 6.03 -31.45
N GLN A 29 13.95 4.76 -31.86
CA GLN A 29 13.32 3.66 -31.12
C GLN A 29 14.02 3.43 -29.77
N LYS A 30 15.36 3.42 -29.76
CA LYS A 30 16.16 3.28 -28.53
C LYS A 30 15.90 4.42 -27.54
N ALA A 31 15.75 5.65 -28.02
CA ALA A 31 15.41 6.80 -27.18
C ALA A 31 14.03 6.65 -26.53
N LYS A 32 13.02 6.16 -27.29
CA LYS A 32 11.68 5.89 -26.75
C LYS A 32 11.69 4.77 -25.71
N GLU A 33 12.40 3.68 -25.97
CA GLU A 33 12.51 2.56 -25.04
C GLU A 33 13.19 2.98 -23.73
N LEU A 34 14.26 3.76 -23.81
CA LEU A 34 14.95 4.31 -22.64
C LEU A 34 14.02 5.23 -21.83
N GLN A 35 13.27 6.12 -22.49
CA GLN A 35 12.30 6.98 -21.83
C GLN A 35 11.17 6.18 -21.16
N GLN A 36 10.69 5.12 -21.80
CA GLN A 36 9.65 4.25 -21.24
C GLN A 36 10.17 3.49 -20.00
N LEU A 37 11.41 3.01 -20.04
CA LEU A 37 12.05 2.33 -18.91
C LEU A 37 12.25 3.29 -17.72
N GLU A 38 12.66 4.54 -17.98
CA GLU A 38 12.80 5.58 -16.95
C GLU A 38 11.46 5.87 -16.27
N LEU A 39 10.39 6.07 -17.04
CA LEU A 39 9.04 6.28 -16.50
C LEU A 39 8.56 5.10 -15.65
N ALA A 40 8.80 3.86 -16.11
CA ALA A 40 8.44 2.66 -15.36
C ALA A 40 9.24 2.55 -14.05
N GLN A 41 10.51 2.94 -14.05
CA GLN A 41 11.35 2.95 -12.85
C GLN A 41 10.85 3.96 -11.81
N ILE A 42 10.44 5.16 -12.26
CA ILE A 42 9.84 6.18 -11.39
C ILE A 42 8.54 5.65 -10.77
N GLN A 43 7.63 5.09 -11.60
CA GLN A 43 6.38 4.53 -11.10
C GLN A 43 6.60 3.42 -10.08
N HIS A 44 7.56 2.52 -10.32
CA HIS A 44 7.91 1.46 -9.37
C HIS A 44 8.47 2.03 -8.06
N ARG A 45 9.31 3.07 -8.12
CA ARG A 45 9.82 3.75 -6.92
C ARG A 45 8.69 4.40 -6.12
N ASP A 46 7.77 5.09 -6.79
CA ASP A 46 6.64 5.77 -6.15
C ASP A 46 5.65 4.77 -5.52
N ALA A 47 5.39 3.66 -6.21
CA ALA A 47 4.59 2.57 -5.67
C ALA A 47 5.22 1.98 -4.40
N ASN A 48 6.54 1.78 -4.38
CA ASN A 48 7.25 1.27 -3.20
C ASN A 48 7.22 2.26 -2.03
N LEU A 49 7.40 3.56 -2.28
CA LEU A 49 7.26 4.58 -1.25
C LEU A 49 5.84 4.57 -0.65
N THR A 50 4.82 4.45 -1.50
CA THR A 50 3.43 4.33 -1.07
C THR A 50 3.18 3.05 -0.27
N ALA A 51 3.76 1.92 -0.68
CA ALA A 51 3.65 0.65 0.02
C ALA A 51 4.30 0.71 1.41
N LEU A 52 5.49 1.32 1.55
CA LEU A 52 6.14 1.52 2.85
C LEU A 52 5.31 2.41 3.77
N ALA A 53 4.72 3.49 3.24
CA ALA A 53 3.80 4.35 3.99
C ALA A 53 2.54 3.58 4.44
N ALA A 54 1.99 2.73 3.57
CA ALA A 54 0.79 1.93 3.85
C ALA A 54 1.03 0.77 4.84
N ILE A 55 2.24 0.20 4.91
CA ILE A 55 2.57 -0.88 5.84
C ILE A 55 2.38 -0.45 7.30
N GLY A 56 2.73 0.81 7.62
CA GLY A 56 2.59 1.39 8.96
C GLY A 56 3.26 0.59 10.10
N PRO A 57 3.09 1.00 11.37
CA PRO A 57 3.59 0.24 12.52
C PRO A 57 2.88 -1.13 12.62
N ARG A 58 3.54 -2.19 12.16
CA ARG A 58 3.02 -3.56 12.20
C ARG A 58 3.13 -4.18 13.59
N LYS A 59 2.00 -4.45 14.25
CA LYS A 59 1.90 -5.57 15.20
C LYS A 59 1.96 -6.87 14.40
N LYS A 60 3.11 -7.55 14.42
CA LYS A 60 3.27 -8.89 13.81
C LYS A 60 2.21 -9.81 14.41
N ARG A 61 1.24 -10.26 13.62
CA ARG A 61 0.51 -11.48 13.94
C ARG A 61 1.52 -12.63 13.85
N PRO A 62 1.58 -13.55 14.84
CA PRO A 62 2.44 -14.71 14.74
C PRO A 62 2.17 -15.42 13.41
N LEU A 63 3.21 -15.54 12.58
CA LEU A 63 3.18 -16.45 11.45
C LEU A 63 3.26 -17.85 12.07
N GLU A 64 2.21 -18.64 11.96
CA GLU A 64 2.28 -20.07 12.21
C GLU A 64 3.19 -20.68 11.14
N SER A 65 4.47 -20.82 11.46
CA SER A 65 5.37 -21.70 10.75
C SER A 65 6.25 -22.36 11.80
N GLY A 66 5.86 -23.57 12.19
CA GLY A 66 6.73 -24.47 12.91
C GLY A 66 8.00 -24.72 12.09
N ILE A 67 9.12 -24.74 12.78
CA ILE A 67 10.17 -25.77 12.82
C ILE A 67 11.37 -25.14 13.54
N GLU A 68 11.54 -25.59 14.78
CA GLU A 68 12.81 -25.94 15.43
C GLU A 68 14.01 -24.96 15.36
N GLY A 69 14.41 -24.46 16.54
CA GLY A 69 15.83 -24.47 16.89
C GLY A 69 16.46 -23.16 17.39
N LEU A 70 16.74 -23.15 18.70
CA LEU A 70 17.88 -22.48 19.37
C LEU A 70 17.78 -20.95 19.57
N LYS A 71 17.15 -20.46 20.65
CA LYS A 71 17.76 -20.14 21.97
C LYS A 71 19.09 -19.38 21.86
N ASP A 72 19.05 -18.08 22.17
CA ASP A 72 19.80 -17.53 23.31
C ASP A 72 19.22 -16.19 23.80
N ASN A 73 19.27 -16.04 25.13
CA ASN A 73 18.63 -15.04 25.98
C ASN A 73 19.21 -13.62 25.80
N LEU A 74 18.39 -12.58 26.02
CA LEU A 74 18.60 -11.66 27.15
C LEU A 74 17.36 -10.79 27.47
N LEU A 75 16.64 -11.22 28.51
CA LEU A 75 16.09 -10.43 29.62
C LEU A 75 15.28 -9.15 29.33
N ALA A 76 13.95 -9.29 29.30
CA ALA A 76 13.05 -8.31 29.96
C ALA A 76 11.66 -8.93 30.22
N SER A 77 11.48 -9.34 31.48
CA SER A 77 10.25 -9.29 32.28
C SER A 77 8.91 -9.66 31.60
N GLY A 78 8.42 -10.86 31.91
CA GLY A 78 7.03 -11.23 31.72
C GLY A 78 6.81 -12.73 31.77
N THR A 79 6.61 -13.25 32.97
CA THR A 79 6.28 -14.65 33.26
C THR A 79 5.21 -15.22 32.30
N SER A 80 5.58 -16.20 31.47
CA SER A 80 4.63 -17.07 30.77
C SER A 80 4.83 -18.51 31.25
N SER A 81 4.00 -18.93 32.20
CA SER A 81 3.73 -20.35 32.46
C SER A 81 2.76 -20.83 31.39
N LEU A 82 3.25 -21.67 30.49
CA LEU A 82 2.48 -22.39 29.49
C LEU A 82 1.72 -23.54 30.19
N THR A 83 0.48 -23.30 30.58
CA THR A 83 -0.50 -24.37 30.75
C THR A 83 -1.42 -24.34 29.55
N ALA A 84 -1.61 -25.51 28.93
CA ALA A 84 -2.56 -25.72 27.84
C ALA A 84 -3.97 -25.42 28.35
N THR A 85 -4.41 -24.18 28.24
CA THR A 85 -5.80 -23.79 28.47
C THR A 85 -6.40 -23.50 27.11
N LYS A 86 -7.34 -24.37 26.71
CA LYS A 86 -8.39 -24.16 25.70
C LYS A 86 -8.40 -22.70 25.22
N GLN A 87 -8.08 -22.46 23.95
CA GLN A 87 -8.23 -21.14 23.30
C GLN A 87 -9.58 -20.56 23.73
N LEU A 88 -9.55 -19.67 24.72
CA LEU A 88 -10.74 -18.98 25.17
C LEU A 88 -11.11 -18.09 24.01
N HIS A 89 -12.18 -18.45 23.29
CA HIS A 89 -12.75 -17.68 22.21
C HIS A 89 -12.83 -16.24 22.68
N ARG A 90 -11.92 -15.39 22.20
CA ARG A 90 -11.93 -13.99 22.57
C ARG A 90 -13.27 -13.46 22.05
N PRO A 91 -14.18 -13.01 22.94
CA PRO A 91 -15.52 -12.64 22.52
C PRO A 91 -15.39 -11.54 21.47
N ARG A 92 -16.00 -11.76 20.31
CA ARG A 92 -16.11 -10.73 19.28
C ARG A 92 -17.06 -9.68 19.83
N ILE A 93 -16.50 -8.59 20.36
CA ILE A 93 -17.30 -7.49 20.89
C ILE A 93 -17.94 -6.78 19.70
N THR A 94 -19.25 -6.96 19.54
CA THR A 94 -20.07 -6.09 18.69
C THR A 94 -20.14 -4.73 19.38
N ARG A 95 -19.44 -3.75 18.81
CA ARG A 95 -19.55 -2.37 19.26
C ARG A 95 -20.86 -1.81 18.71
N VAL A 96 -21.86 -1.69 19.58
CA VAL A 96 -23.14 -1.05 19.27
C VAL A 96 -23.06 0.41 19.71
N CYS A 97 -23.50 1.33 18.85
CA CYS A 97 -23.62 2.75 19.23
C CYS A 97 -24.78 2.92 20.20
N LEU A 98 -24.68 3.85 21.16
CA LEU A 98 -25.79 4.18 22.06
C LEU A 98 -27.07 4.53 21.28
N ARG A 99 -26.93 5.20 20.12
CA ARG A 99 -28.05 5.52 19.22
C ARG A 99 -28.78 4.27 18.74
N ASP A 100 -28.04 3.24 18.32
CA ASP A 100 -28.63 2.01 17.79
C ASP A 100 -29.31 1.21 18.90
N LEU A 101 -28.72 1.21 20.11
CA LEU A 101 -29.33 0.59 21.28
C LEU A 101 -30.63 1.28 21.68
N ILE A 102 -30.66 2.62 21.71
CA ILE A 102 -31.88 3.40 21.98
C ILE A 102 -32.97 3.05 20.96
N PHE A 103 -32.63 3.06 19.67
CA PHE A 103 -33.56 2.70 18.60
C PHE A 103 -34.13 1.29 18.78
N CYS A 104 -33.29 0.29 19.09
CA CYS A 104 -33.76 -1.07 19.35
C CYS A 104 -34.71 -1.13 20.56
N MET A 105 -34.39 -0.43 21.65
CA MET A 105 -35.20 -0.41 22.86
C MET A 105 -36.56 0.28 22.68
N GLU A 106 -36.65 1.29 21.82
CA GLU A 106 -37.92 1.97 21.49
C GLU A 106 -38.90 1.05 20.75
N GLN A 107 -38.38 0.19 19.86
CA GLN A 107 -39.19 -0.68 19.01
C GLN A 107 -39.72 -1.91 19.76
N GLU A 108 -38.99 -2.40 20.76
CA GLU A 108 -39.41 -3.57 21.53
C GLU A 108 -40.42 -3.23 22.63
N ARG A 109 -41.58 -3.90 22.63
CA ARG A 109 -42.69 -3.64 23.58
C ARG A 109 -42.27 -3.76 25.05
N GLU A 110 -41.30 -4.60 25.35
CA GLU A 110 -40.84 -4.88 26.71
C GLU A 110 -39.84 -3.82 27.21
N MET A 111 -39.05 -3.23 26.30
CA MET A 111 -37.96 -2.31 26.66
C MET A 111 -38.30 -0.83 26.51
N LYS A 112 -39.37 -0.50 25.77
CA LYS A 112 -39.77 0.89 25.46
C LYS A 112 -40.17 1.74 26.68
N TYR A 113 -40.41 1.12 27.83
CA TYR A 113 -40.68 1.82 29.10
C TYR A 113 -39.64 1.49 30.18
N SER A 114 -38.52 0.91 29.78
CA SER A 114 -37.44 0.59 30.71
C SER A 114 -36.80 1.87 31.27
N ARG A 115 -36.38 1.79 32.53
CA ARG A 115 -35.64 2.89 33.17
C ARG A 115 -34.33 3.22 32.44
N ALA A 116 -33.69 2.23 31.82
CA ALA A 116 -32.48 2.42 31.05
C ALA A 116 -32.71 3.32 29.81
N LEU A 117 -33.81 3.11 29.08
CA LEU A 117 -34.17 3.97 27.95
C LEU A 117 -34.48 5.40 28.41
N TYR A 118 -35.24 5.56 29.50
CA TYR A 118 -35.54 6.87 30.05
C TYR A 118 -34.27 7.65 30.41
N LEU A 119 -33.32 7.02 31.10
CA LEU A 119 -32.04 7.64 31.45
C LEU A 119 -31.19 7.97 30.22
N ALA A 120 -31.24 7.15 29.17
CA ALA A 120 -30.50 7.41 27.93
C ALA A 120 -31.05 8.61 27.13
N LEU A 121 -32.33 8.96 27.34
CA LEU A 121 -33.00 10.10 26.71
C LEU A 121 -32.89 11.40 27.51
N LEU A 122 -32.58 11.30 28.81
CA LEU A 122 -32.20 12.48 29.61
C LEU A 122 -30.77 12.88 29.22
N LYS A 123 -30.63 14.07 28.65
CA LYS A 123 -29.34 14.69 28.35
C LYS A 123 -28.67 15.22 29.61
#